data_AF-A0A6A6LQE8-F1
#
_entry.id   AF-A0A6A6LQE8-F1
#
_cell.length_a   1.000
_cell.length_b   1.000
_cell.length_c   1.000
_cell.angle_alpha   90.00
_cell.angle_beta   90.00
_cell.angle_gamma   90.00
#
_symmetry.space_group_name_H-M   'P 1'
#
loop_
_entity.id
_entity.type
_entity.pdbx_description
1 polymer ?
#
loop_
_entity_poly.entity_id
_entity_poly.type
_entity_poly.pdbx_seq_one_letter_code
_entity_poly.pdbx_strand_id
1 'polypeptide(L)'
;MGGVSYNRGLDDPRINTPVEDIARLGCEKVLIFLAEKDHLNSVGKNYCEKVKKSEWKGSFELVENEKEETCFHLHNPDHDKALELKRKFVSFLKQE
;
A
#
# COMPACT_ATOMS: atom_id res chain seq x y z
N MET A 1 27.43 -14.88 -4.85
CA MET A 1 27.84 -13.50 -5.19
C MET A 1 26.87 -12.55 -4.51
N GLY A 2 27.32 -11.82 -3.47
CA GLY A 2 26.49 -10.85 -2.78
C GLY A 2 26.34 -9.59 -3.62
N GLY A 3 25.18 -9.41 -4.25
CA GLY A 3 24.87 -8.22 -5.03
C GLY A 3 24.71 -7.03 -4.09
N VAL A 4 25.54 -6.00 -4.26
CA VAL A 4 25.35 -4.70 -3.62
C VAL A 4 24.06 -4.12 -4.19
N SER A 5 22.98 -4.04 -3.40
CA SER A 5 21.73 -3.44 -3.88
C SER A 5 21.91 -1.92 -3.92
N TYR A 6 22.13 -1.37 -5.10
CA TYR A 6 22.07 0.07 -5.31
C TYR A 6 20.65 0.59 -5.04
N ASN A 7 20.52 1.63 -4.21
CA ASN A 7 19.26 2.33 -4.02
C ASN A 7 18.89 3.06 -5.32
N ARG A 8 17.79 2.66 -5.97
CA ARG A 8 17.30 3.27 -7.23
C ARG A 8 16.17 4.29 -7.01
N GLY A 9 16.02 4.80 -5.79
CA GLY A 9 14.94 5.72 -5.44
C GLY A 9 13.57 5.07 -5.63
N LEU A 10 12.66 5.75 -6.29
CA LEU A 10 11.30 5.24 -6.52
C LEU A 10 11.25 4.02 -7.45
N ASP A 11 12.30 3.75 -8.25
CA ASP A 11 12.40 2.56 -9.11
C ASP A 11 13.13 1.38 -8.44
N ASP A 12 13.44 1.52 -7.15
CA ASP A 12 13.95 0.42 -6.36
C ASP A 12 12.87 -0.66 -6.24
N PRO A 13 13.16 -1.95 -6.52
CA PRO A 13 12.16 -3.03 -6.44
C PRO A 13 11.51 -3.16 -5.05
N ARG A 14 12.18 -2.68 -4.00
CA ARG A 14 11.64 -2.66 -2.64
C ARG A 14 10.51 -1.63 -2.46
N ILE A 15 10.48 -0.61 -3.31
CA ILE A 15 9.46 0.46 -3.32
C ILE A 15 8.47 0.21 -4.47
N ASN A 16 8.97 -0.08 -5.66
CA ASN A 16 8.20 -0.32 -6.88
C ASN A 16 8.26 -1.79 -7.28
N THR A 17 7.59 -2.63 -6.50
CA THR A 17 7.63 -4.09 -6.60
C THR A 17 7.23 -4.60 -8.00
N PRO A 18 7.99 -5.53 -8.60
CA PRO A 18 7.62 -6.18 -9.86
C PRO A 18 6.31 -6.98 -9.77
N VAL A 19 5.66 -7.19 -10.91
CA VAL A 19 4.37 -7.93 -10.97
C VAL A 19 4.57 -9.39 -10.59
N GLU A 20 5.73 -9.97 -10.93
CA GLU A 20 6.10 -11.34 -10.66
C GLU A 20 6.23 -11.61 -9.15
N ASP A 21 6.70 -10.62 -8.39
CA ASP A 21 6.79 -10.72 -6.94
C ASP A 21 5.43 -10.51 -6.27
N ILE A 22 4.59 -9.62 -6.82
CA ILE A 22 3.21 -9.43 -6.36
C ILE A 22 2.37 -10.69 -6.59
N ALA A 23 2.57 -11.39 -7.72
CA ALA A 23 1.90 -12.66 -8.02
C ALA A 23 2.17 -13.75 -6.96
N ARG A 24 3.23 -13.59 -6.17
CA ARG A 24 3.70 -14.53 -5.14
C ARG A 24 3.34 -14.11 -3.72
N LEU A 25 2.50 -13.10 -3.54
CA LEU A 25 1.98 -12.71 -2.23
C LEU A 25 1.33 -13.92 -1.55
N GLY A 26 1.81 -14.25 -0.33
CA GLY A 26 1.33 -15.40 0.44
C GLY A 26 0.05 -15.14 1.23
N CYS A 27 -0.47 -13.91 1.22
CA CYS A 27 -1.74 -13.57 1.85
C CYS A 27 -2.90 -13.66 0.86
N GLU A 28 -4.09 -13.93 1.38
CA GLU A 28 -5.33 -13.99 0.61
C GLU A 28 -5.97 -12.62 0.41
N LYS A 29 -5.68 -11.67 1.30
CA LYS A 29 -6.26 -10.34 1.34
C LYS A 29 -5.16 -9.28 1.50
N VAL A 30 -5.28 -8.13 0.84
CA VAL A 30 -4.40 -6.97 1.01
C VAL A 30 -5.24 -5.71 1.21
N LEU A 31 -4.90 -4.88 2.19
CA LEU A 31 -5.49 -3.57 2.38
C LEU A 31 -4.45 -2.48 2.11
N ILE A 32 -4.78 -1.55 1.23
CA ILE A 32 -3.90 -0.47 0.80
C ILE A 32 -4.51 0.87 1.20
N PHE A 33 -3.75 1.68 1.92
CA PHE A 33 -4.10 3.06 2.24
C PHE A 33 -3.20 4.00 1.45
N LEU A 34 -3.79 4.96 0.74
CA LEU A 34 -3.08 6.03 0.07
C LEU A 34 -3.52 7.37 0.65
N ALA A 35 -2.59 8.32 0.68
CA ALA A 35 -2.87 9.72 0.98
C ALA A 35 -2.54 10.56 -0.27
N GLU A 36 -3.41 11.49 -0.64
CA GLU A 36 -3.34 12.21 -1.92
C GLU A 36 -2.05 13.03 -2.06
N LYS A 37 -1.61 13.69 -0.99
CA LYS A 37 -0.40 14.53 -0.97
C LYS A 37 0.87 13.76 -0.63
N ASP A 38 0.77 12.43 -0.47
CA ASP A 38 1.94 11.60 -0.21
C ASP A 38 2.85 11.58 -1.44
N HIS A 39 4.14 11.84 -1.25
CA HIS A 39 5.15 11.72 -2.30
C HIS A 39 5.25 10.29 -2.89
N LEU A 40 4.73 9.28 -2.18
CA LEU A 40 4.63 7.90 -2.64
C LEU A 40 3.26 7.56 -3.27
N ASN A 41 2.33 8.52 -3.40
CA ASN A 41 0.98 8.27 -3.94
C ASN A 41 1.02 7.62 -5.33
N SER A 42 1.88 8.11 -6.21
CA SER A 42 2.04 7.58 -7.57
C SER A 42 2.56 6.13 -7.57
N VAL A 43 3.51 5.82 -6.68
CA VAL A 43 4.03 4.46 -6.50
C VAL A 43 2.95 3.55 -5.94
N GLY A 44 2.20 3.99 -4.94
CA GLY A 44 1.10 3.21 -4.36
C GLY A 44 -0.03 2.94 -5.36
N LYS A 45 -0.39 3.91 -6.20
CA LYS A 45 -1.32 3.72 -7.32
C LYS A 45 -0.79 2.72 -8.34
N ASN A 46 0.49 2.81 -8.69
CA ASN A 46 1.12 1.84 -9.58
C ASN A 46 1.12 0.42 -8.98
N TYR A 47 1.33 0.29 -7.67
CA TYR A 47 1.22 -1.00 -6.98
C TYR A 47 -0.20 -1.58 -7.11
N CYS A 48 -1.25 -0.77 -6.94
CA CYS A 48 -2.64 -1.22 -7.14
C CYS A 48 -2.88 -1.71 -8.58
N GLU A 49 -2.37 -1.00 -9.58
CA GLU A 49 -2.47 -1.42 -10.98
C GLU A 49 -1.69 -2.71 -11.26
N LYS A 50 -0.54 -2.90 -10.61
CA LYS A 50 0.24 -4.13 -10.70
C LYS A 50 -0.44 -5.30 -10.01
N VAL A 51 -1.09 -5.10 -8.87
CA VAL A 51 -1.92 -6.12 -8.21
C VAL A 51 -3.01 -6.61 -9.17
N LYS A 52 -3.74 -5.69 -9.81
CA LYS A 52 -4.78 -6.04 -10.81
C LYS A 52 -4.25 -6.80 -12.02
N LYS A 53 -3.01 -6.52 -12.44
CA LYS A 53 -2.35 -7.17 -13.60
C LYS A 53 -1.62 -8.46 -13.23
N SER A 54 -1.37 -8.69 -11.95
CA SER A 54 -0.66 -9.87 -11.49
C SER A 54 -1.55 -11.11 -11.54
N GLU A 55 -0.93 -12.28 -11.57
CA GLU A 55 -1.64 -13.55 -11.43
C GLU A 55 -2.04 -13.88 -9.98
N TRP A 56 -1.83 -12.97 -9.03
CA TRP A 56 -2.24 -13.15 -7.64
C TRP A 56 -3.76 -13.36 -7.56
N LYS A 57 -4.18 -14.39 -6.82
CA LYS A 57 -5.58 -14.83 -6.75
C LYS A 57 -6.33 -14.31 -5.52
N GLY A 58 -5.68 -13.48 -4.70
CA GLY A 58 -6.30 -12.85 -3.54
C GLY A 58 -7.20 -11.67 -3.90
N SER A 59 -7.74 -11.03 -2.87
CA SER A 59 -8.53 -9.81 -2.98
C SER A 59 -7.80 -8.62 -2.37
N PHE A 60 -8.00 -7.43 -2.91
CA PHE A 60 -7.47 -6.22 -2.29
C PHE A 60 -8.54 -5.15 -2.10
N GLU A 61 -8.34 -4.35 -1.06
CA GLU A 61 -9.13 -3.18 -0.76
C GLU A 61 -8.24 -1.94 -0.83
N LEU A 62 -8.73 -0.88 -1.45
CA LEU A 62 -8.03 0.40 -1.56
C LEU A 62 -8.85 1.50 -0.87
N VAL A 63 -8.18 2.28 -0.03
CA VAL A 63 -8.75 3.48 0.59
C VAL A 63 -7.85 4.67 0.29
N GLU A 64 -8.35 5.59 -0.52
CA GLU A 64 -7.68 6.86 -0.81
C GLU A 64 -8.17 7.96 0.14
N ASN A 65 -7.23 8.65 0.78
CA ASN A 65 -7.50 9.74 1.70
C ASN A 65 -7.11 11.07 1.03
N GLU A 66 -8.12 11.77 0.53
CA GLU A 66 -7.96 13.09 -0.12
C GLU A 66 -7.35 14.11 0.84
N LYS A 67 -6.54 15.03 0.33
CA LYS A 67 -5.90 16.16 1.07
C LYS A 67 -4.96 15.78 2.22
N GLU A 68 -4.84 14.49 2.55
CA GLU A 68 -3.95 13.99 3.59
C GLU A 68 -2.52 13.83 3.09
N GLU A 69 -1.57 13.95 4.01
CA GLU A 69 -0.13 13.81 3.78
C GLU A 69 0.40 12.44 4.25
N THR A 70 1.67 12.17 4.00
CA THR A 70 2.36 10.96 4.45
C THR A 70 2.13 10.73 5.94
N CYS A 71 1.72 9.53 6.33
CA CYS A 71 1.52 9.14 7.73
C CYS A 71 0.58 10.06 8.55
N PHE A 72 -0.39 10.75 7.92
CA PHE A 72 -1.30 11.67 8.62
C PHE A 72 -1.96 11.09 9.89
N HIS A 73 -2.26 9.78 9.87
CA HIS A 73 -2.90 9.07 10.98
C HIS A 73 -2.01 8.92 12.23
N LEU A 74 -0.70 9.12 12.10
CA LEU A 74 0.25 9.15 13.23
C LEU A 74 0.42 10.58 13.76
N HIS A 75 0.34 11.59 12.89
CA HIS A 75 0.52 13.00 13.26
C HIS A 75 -0.68 13.58 13.99
N ASN A 76 -1.90 13.20 13.59
CA ASN A 76 -3.13 13.58 14.27
C ASN A 76 -4.07 12.37 14.43
N PRO A 77 -3.85 11.52 15.45
CA PRO A 77 -4.56 10.26 15.61
C PRO A 77 -6.06 10.42 15.91
N ASP A 78 -6.48 11.60 16.36
CA ASP A 78 -7.87 11.90 16.71
C ASP A 78 -8.64 12.58 15.56
N HIS A 79 -7.99 12.85 14.43
CA HIS A 79 -8.65 13.33 13.23
C HIS A 79 -9.62 12.29 12.67
N ASP A 80 -10.75 12.73 12.12
CA ASP A 80 -11.82 11.84 11.64
C ASP A 80 -11.31 10.77 10.67
N LYS A 81 -10.51 11.15 9.66
CA LYS A 81 -9.93 10.19 8.72
C LYS A 81 -8.92 9.24 9.36
N ALA A 82 -8.21 9.68 10.40
CA ALA A 82 -7.29 8.80 11.12
C ALA A 82 -8.07 7.74 11.91
N LEU A 83 -9.21 8.15 12.49
CA LEU A 83 -10.14 7.24 13.16
C LEU A 83 -10.81 6.28 12.16
N GLU A 84 -11.21 6.75 10.99
CA GLU A 84 -11.76 5.92 9.90
C GLU A 84 -10.74 4.89 9.41
N LEU A 85 -9.51 5.30 9.14
CA LEU A 85 -8.41 4.42 8.75
C LEU A 85 -8.19 3.33 9.81
N LYS A 86 -8.10 3.70 11.10
CA LYS A 86 -7.96 2.74 12.21
C LYS A 86 -9.12 1.76 12.27
N ARG A 87 -10.37 2.24 12.16
CA ARG A 87 -11.57 1.38 12.13
C ARG A 87 -11.51 0.41 10.95
N LYS A 88 -11.17 0.89 9.76
CA LYS A 88 -11.06 0.07 8.55
C LYS A 88 -9.99 -1.01 8.71
N PHE A 89 -8.83 -0.66 9.25
CA PHE A 89 -7.74 -1.59 9.53
C PHE A 89 -8.17 -2.69 10.50
N VAL A 90 -8.81 -2.33 11.63
CA VAL A 90 -9.32 -3.30 12.59
C VAL A 90 -10.39 -4.20 11.98
N SER A 91 -11.31 -3.63 11.19
CA SER A 91 -12.34 -4.41 10.50
C SER A 91 -11.73 -5.40 9.52
N PHE A 92 -10.75 -4.99 8.72
CA PHE A 92 -10.05 -5.85 7.77
C PHE A 92 -9.37 -7.05 8.46
N LEU A 93 -8.69 -6.83 9.57
CA LEU A 93 -8.07 -7.93 10.33
C LEU A 93 -9.07 -8.91 10.94
N LYS A 94 -10.31 -8.45 11.18
CA LYS A 94 -11.40 -9.27 11.72
C LYS A 94 -12.24 -9.96 10.65
N GLN A 95 -12.01 -9.69 9.36
CA GLN A 95 -12.70 -10.38 8.28
C GLN A 95 -12.20 -11.84 8.21
N GLU A 96 -13.10 -12.79 8.48
CA GLU A 96 -12.88 -14.22 8.20
C GLU A 96 -12.62 -14.46 6.71
#